data_AF-A0A6A5HEV1-F1
#
_entry.id   AF-A0A6A5HEV1-F1
#
_cell.length_a   1.000
_cell.length_b   1.000
_cell.length_c   1.000
_cell.angle_alpha   90.00
_cell.angle_beta   90.00
_cell.angle_gamma   90.00
#
_symmetry.space_group_name_H-M   'P 1'
#
loop_
_entity.id
_entity.type
_entity.pdbx_description
1 polymer ?
#
loop_
_entity_poly.entity_id
_entity_poly.type
_entity_poly.pdbx_seq_one_letter_code
_entity_poly.pdbx_strand_id
1 'polypeptide(L)'
;MNPFEEKRIEIRVLIHGVVLSKRRVRRINEKLLSKMDQEQAREDLTHDERRELADVFIEASYKIRQAYWSLSVLHGELKDRIIEVNNNEIIHLNVRRTIAEIY
;
A
#
# COMPACT_ATOMS: atom_id res chain seq x y z
N MET A 1 -13.50 16.22 20.61
CA MET A 1 -13.55 14.92 19.89
C MET A 1 -12.95 13.86 20.81
N ASN A 2 -13.40 12.61 20.76
CA ASN A 2 -12.79 11.52 21.54
C ASN A 2 -11.36 11.24 21.03
N PRO A 3 -10.31 11.20 21.89
CA PRO A 3 -8.93 10.93 21.47
C PRO A 3 -8.75 9.62 20.66
N PHE A 4 -9.57 8.60 20.93
CA PHE A 4 -9.54 7.35 20.15
C PHE A 4 -10.09 7.54 18.73
N GLU A 5 -11.10 8.41 18.57
CA GLU A 5 -11.67 8.70 17.25
C GLU A 5 -10.72 9.54 16.39
N GLU A 6 -10.02 10.50 16.98
CA GLU A 6 -9.00 11.30 16.29
C GLU A 6 -7.88 10.40 15.72
N LYS A 7 -7.34 9.49 16.54
CA LYS A 7 -6.35 8.49 16.09
C LYS A 7 -6.89 7.59 14.98
N ARG A 8 -8.15 7.14 15.06
CA ARG A 8 -8.76 6.36 13.98
C ARG A 8 -8.85 7.14 12.68
N ILE A 9 -9.21 8.42 12.74
CA ILE A 9 -9.30 9.29 11.55
C ILE A 9 -7.93 9.43 10.91
N GLU A 10 -6.89 9.73 11.69
CA GLU A 10 -5.51 9.82 11.18
C GLU A 10 -5.08 8.53 10.47
N ILE A 11 -5.31 7.38 11.09
CA ILE A 11 -4.95 6.09 10.49
C ILE A 11 -5.77 5.83 9.21
N ARG A 12 -7.07 6.15 9.19
CA ARG A 12 -7.91 6.01 7.99
C ARG A 12 -7.41 6.89 6.84
N VAL A 13 -6.96 8.11 7.11
CA VAL A 13 -6.37 9.00 6.12
C VAL A 13 -5.10 8.37 5.53
N LEU A 14 -4.23 7.81 6.38
CA LEU A 14 -3.03 7.11 5.92
C LEU A 14 -3.37 5.87 5.07
N ILE A 15 -4.34 5.05 5.49
CA ILE A 15 -4.83 3.90 4.71
C ILE A 15 -5.32 4.37 3.34
N HIS A 16 -6.10 5.45 3.28
CA HIS A 16 -6.57 6.00 2.02
C HIS A 16 -5.40 6.41 1.12
N GLY A 17 -4.38 7.09 1.67
CA GLY A 17 -3.16 7.43 0.93
C GLY A 17 -2.41 6.22 0.37
N VAL A 18 -2.32 5.13 1.14
CA VAL A 18 -1.73 3.87 0.69
C VAL A 18 -2.54 3.24 -0.44
N VAL A 19 -3.88 3.22 -0.35
CA VAL A 19 -4.76 2.72 -1.42
C VAL A 19 -4.59 3.52 -2.72
N LEU A 20 -4.52 4.84 -2.64
CA LEU A 20 -4.26 5.69 -3.80
C LEU A 20 -2.88 5.41 -4.42
N SER A 21 -1.87 5.20 -3.57
CA SER A 21 -0.51 4.87 -4.01
C SER A 21 -0.47 3.52 -4.73
N LYS A 22 -1.16 2.49 -4.22
CA LYS A 22 -1.28 1.19 -4.90
C LYS A 22 -1.94 1.31 -6.27
N ARG A 23 -3.01 2.11 -6.39
CA ARG A 23 -3.65 2.40 -7.69
C ARG A 23 -2.69 3.09 -8.65
N ARG A 24 -1.85 4.01 -8.16
CA ARG A 24 -0.80 4.65 -8.98
C ARG A 24 0.23 3.64 -9.46
N VAL A 25 0.74 2.77 -8.59
CA VAL A 25 1.68 1.70 -8.97
C VAL A 25 1.08 0.77 -10.02
N ARG A 26 -0.20 0.38 -9.87
CA ARG A 26 -0.91 -0.42 -10.88
C ARG A 26 -0.97 0.27 -12.24
N ARG A 27 -1.30 1.57 -12.29
CA ARG A 27 -1.30 2.34 -13.55
C ARG A 27 0.09 2.44 -14.18
N ILE A 28 1.14 2.55 -13.37
CA ILE A 28 2.53 2.52 -13.87
C ILE A 28 2.84 1.15 -14.49
N ASN A 29 2.42 0.06 -13.84
CA ASN A 29 2.58 -1.29 -14.36
C ASN A 29 1.87 -1.48 -15.71
N GLU A 30 0.62 -1.03 -15.82
CA GLU A 30 -0.15 -1.10 -17.06
C GLU A 30 0.54 -0.32 -18.20
N LYS A 31 1.11 0.86 -17.90
CA LYS A 31 1.90 1.63 -18.87
C LYS A 31 3.20 0.93 -19.26
N LEU A 32 3.89 0.30 -18.32
CA LEU A 32 5.12 -0.46 -18.58
C LEU A 32 4.83 -1.62 -19.53
N LEU A 33 3.76 -2.39 -19.28
CA LEU A 33 3.33 -3.49 -20.14
C LEU A 33 3.00 -2.99 -21.55
N SER A 34 2.20 -1.93 -21.67
CA SER A 34 1.88 -1.35 -22.99
C SER A 34 3.13 -0.86 -23.73
N LYS A 35 4.12 -0.29 -23.02
CA LYS A 35 5.39 0.13 -23.62
C LYS A 35 6.24 -1.06 -24.05
N MET A 36 6.24 -2.14 -23.27
CA MET A 36 6.90 -3.40 -23.62
C MET A 36 6.34 -3.99 -24.89
N ASP A 37 5.00 -4.07 -25.01
CA ASP A 37 4.34 -4.57 -26.22
C ASP A 37 4.72 -3.73 -27.45
N GLN A 38 4.73 -2.39 -27.31
CA GLN A 38 5.12 -1.48 -28.38
C GLN A 38 6.57 -1.67 -28.83
N GLU A 39 7.51 -1.75 -27.89
CA GLU A 39 8.94 -1.89 -28.23
C GLU A 39 9.26 -3.30 -28.75
N GLN A 40 8.57 -4.35 -28.29
CA GLN A 40 8.76 -5.71 -28.82
C GLN A 40 8.23 -5.86 -30.25
N ALA A 41 7.16 -5.13 -30.61
CA ALA A 41 6.58 -5.14 -31.94
C ALA A 41 7.42 -4.42 -33.00
N ARG A 42 8.46 -3.68 -32.59
CA ARG A 42 9.40 -3.03 -33.51
C ARG A 42 10.18 -4.09 -34.30
N GLU A 43 10.17 -3.97 -35.62
CA GLU A 43 10.90 -4.88 -36.53
C GLU A 43 12.36 -4.45 -36.72
N ASP A 44 12.69 -3.20 -36.42
CA ASP A 44 14.01 -2.59 -36.64
C ASP A 44 15.06 -2.94 -35.57
N LEU A 45 14.67 -3.61 -34.48
CA LEU A 45 15.57 -3.98 -33.40
C LEU A 45 16.36 -5.25 -33.69
N THR A 46 17.68 -5.17 -33.48
CA THR A 46 18.59 -6.32 -33.47
C THR A 46 18.30 -7.26 -32.31
N HIS A 47 18.88 -8.47 -32.35
CA HIS A 47 18.72 -9.44 -31.27
C HIS A 47 19.27 -8.93 -29.92
N ASP A 48 20.43 -8.26 -29.95
CA ASP A 48 21.08 -7.74 -28.75
C ASP A 48 20.27 -6.58 -28.14
N GLU A 49 19.76 -5.66 -28.96
CA GLU A 49 18.88 -4.59 -28.49
C GLU A 49 17.57 -5.13 -27.88
N ARG A 50 17.00 -6.20 -28.45
CA ARG A 50 15.81 -6.86 -27.87
C ARG A 50 16.12 -7.47 -26.51
N ARG A 51 17.33 -8.01 -26.32
CA ARG A 51 17.77 -8.58 -25.05
C ARG A 51 17.97 -7.50 -23.99
N GLU A 52 18.68 -6.42 -24.32
CA GLU A 52 18.87 -5.29 -23.41
C GLU A 52 17.53 -4.67 -22.98
N LEU A 53 16.62 -4.51 -23.94
CA LEU A 53 15.27 -4.02 -23.69
C LEU A 53 14.50 -4.95 -22.74
N ALA A 54 14.59 -6.27 -22.93
CA ALA A 54 13.97 -7.24 -22.03
C ALA A 54 14.53 -7.16 -20.61
N ASP A 55 15.85 -7.02 -20.45
CA ASP A 55 16.50 -6.87 -19.15
C ASP A 55 16.02 -5.61 -18.42
N VAL A 56 15.89 -4.48 -19.14
CA VAL A 56 15.34 -3.23 -18.59
C VAL A 56 13.88 -3.41 -18.13
N PHE A 57 13.04 -4.10 -18.92
CA PHE A 57 11.65 -4.37 -18.54
C PHE A 57 11.56 -5.29 -17.31
N ILE A 58 12.42 -6.30 -17.21
CA ILE A 58 12.51 -7.17 -16.05
C ILE A 58 12.87 -6.37 -14.81
N GLU A 59 13.91 -5.52 -14.88
CA GLU A 59 14.33 -4.69 -13.75
C GLU A 59 13.21 -3.73 -13.30
N ALA A 60 12.55 -3.07 -14.25
CA ALA A 60 11.42 -2.19 -13.96
C ALA A 60 10.25 -2.95 -13.29
N SER A 61 9.96 -4.17 -13.75
CA SER A 61 8.92 -5.03 -13.19
C SER A 61 9.22 -5.43 -11.74
N TYR A 62 10.48 -5.74 -11.43
CA TYR A 62 10.93 -6.01 -10.06
C TYR A 62 10.73 -4.80 -9.15
N LYS A 63 11.12 -3.60 -9.59
CA LYS A 63 10.93 -2.36 -8.79
C LYS A 63 9.46 -2.06 -8.53
N ILE A 64 8.60 -2.24 -9.53
CA ILE A 64 7.14 -2.07 -9.39
C ILE A 64 6.58 -3.08 -8.39
N ARG A 65 6.97 -4.35 -8.51
CA ARG A 65 6.56 -5.41 -7.57
C ARG A 65 6.99 -5.09 -6.14
N GLN A 66 8.23 -4.65 -5.95
CA GLN A 66 8.75 -4.27 -4.64
C GLN A 66 7.97 -3.10 -4.04
N ALA A 67 7.70 -2.06 -4.83
CA ALA A 67 6.90 -0.91 -4.39
C ALA A 67 5.48 -1.33 -3.98
N TYR A 68 4.82 -2.20 -4.76
CA TYR A 68 3.49 -2.72 -4.43
C TYR A 68 3.51 -3.56 -3.14
N TRP A 69 4.54 -4.38 -2.95
CA TRP A 69 4.72 -5.20 -1.76
C TRP A 69 4.89 -4.32 -0.51
N SER A 70 5.77 -3.33 -0.55
CA SER A 70 5.98 -2.40 0.58
C SER A 70 4.69 -1.66 0.96
N LEU A 71 3.92 -1.20 -0.03
CA LEU A 71 2.60 -0.60 0.22
C LEU A 71 1.60 -1.61 0.83
N SER A 72 1.76 -2.90 0.55
CA SER A 72 0.90 -3.94 1.10
C SER A 72 1.22 -4.28 2.54
N VAL A 73 2.50 -4.35 2.89
CA VAL A 73 2.97 -4.45 4.27
C VAL A 73 2.46 -3.26 5.08
N LEU A 74 2.72 -2.02 4.62
CA LEU A 74 2.27 -0.82 5.30
C LEU A 74 0.74 -0.76 5.48
N HIS A 75 -0.03 -1.23 4.48
CA HIS A 75 -1.48 -1.32 4.62
C HIS A 75 -1.91 -2.28 5.74
N GLY A 76 -1.22 -3.42 5.88
CA GLY A 76 -1.44 -4.38 6.97
C GLY A 76 -1.17 -3.75 8.33
N GLU A 77 0.01 -3.15 8.49
CA GLU A 77 0.41 -2.47 9.74
C GLU A 77 -0.58 -1.39 10.17
N LEU A 78 -1.09 -0.59 9.22
CA LEU A 78 -2.09 0.42 9.54
C LEU A 78 -3.44 -0.18 9.96
N LYS A 79 -3.83 -1.33 9.41
CA LYS A 79 -5.04 -2.04 9.86
C LYS A 79 -4.86 -2.57 11.28
N ASP A 80 -3.70 -3.11 11.59
CA ASP A 80 -3.38 -3.60 12.95
C ASP A 80 -3.42 -2.46 13.97
N ARG A 81 -2.91 -1.27 13.61
CA ARG A 81 -3.01 -0.06 14.44
C ARG A 81 -4.45 0.38 14.72
N ILE A 82 -5.39 0.21 13.77
CA ILE A 82 -6.81 0.49 14.03
C ILE A 82 -7.36 -0.48 15.08
N ILE A 83 -7.02 -1.77 14.97
CA ILE A 83 -7.44 -2.79 15.92
C ILE A 83 -6.91 -2.44 17.32
N GLU A 84 -5.65 -2.04 17.41
CA GLU A 84 -5.03 -1.60 18.66
C GLU A 84 -5.76 -0.42 19.29
N VAL A 85 -6.07 0.63 18.51
CA VAL A 85 -6.82 1.80 18.99
C VAL A 85 -8.21 1.40 19.52
N ASN A 86 -8.90 0.49 18.82
CA ASN A 86 -10.20 0.00 19.25
C ASN A 86 -10.10 -0.81 20.56
N ASN A 87 -9.10 -1.68 20.67
CA ASN A 87 -8.89 -2.48 21.87
C ASN A 87 -8.57 -1.58 23.08
N ASN A 88 -7.73 -0.57 22.88
CA ASN A 88 -7.40 0.40 23.91
C ASN A 88 -8.62 1.21 24.37
N GLU A 89 -9.52 1.58 23.45
CA GLU A 89 -10.78 2.24 23.81
C GLU A 89 -11.68 1.33 24.66
N ILE A 90 -11.82 0.06 24.28
CA ILE A 90 -12.60 -0.93 25.05
C ILE A 90 -12.05 -1.07 26.46
N ILE A 91 -10.74 -1.22 26.61
CA ILE A 91 -10.07 -1.32 27.92
C ILE A 91 -10.35 -0.07 28.75
N HIS A 92 -10.19 1.12 28.16
CA HIS A 92 -10.43 2.39 28.85
C HIS A 92 -11.87 2.55 29.32
N LEU A 93 -12.85 2.13 28.50
CA LEU A 93 -14.26 2.14 28.87
C LEU A 93 -14.58 1.13 29.99
N ASN A 94 -14.00 -0.07 29.94
CA ASN A 94 -14.18 -1.08 30.98
C ASN A 94 -13.62 -0.61 32.33
N VAL A 95 -12.43 -0.03 32.36
CA VAL A 95 -11.83 0.51 33.59
C VAL A 95 -12.71 1.61 34.19
N ARG A 96 -13.21 2.53 33.37
CA ARG A 96 -14.15 3.58 33.83
C ARG A 96 -15.42 3.01 34.42
N ARG A 97 -15.99 1.98 33.77
CA ARG A 97 -17.19 1.30 34.24
C ARG A 97 -16.96 0.62 35.59
N THR A 98 -15.86 -0.14 35.73
CA THR A 98 -15.52 -0.81 36.99
C THR A 98 -15.34 0.19 38.13
N ILE A 99 -14.70 1.34 37.89
CA ILE A 99 -14.56 2.39 38.91
C ILE A 99 -15.93 2.94 39.31
N ALA A 100 -16.84 3.19 38.35
CA ALA A 100 -18.19 3.67 38.62
C ALA A 100 -19.11 2.65 39.31
N GLU A 101 -18.76 1.35 39.30
CA GLU A 101 -19.47 0.31 40.04
C GLU A 101 -18.93 0.14 41.47
N ILE A 102 -17.73 0.66 41.76
CA ILE A 102 -17.08 0.62 43.08
C ILE A 102 -17.47 1.84 43.95
N TYR A 103 -17.81 2.98 43.33
CA TYR A 103 -18.18 4.24 43.98
C TYR A 103 -19.64 4.59 43.75
#